data_AF-U9T513-F1
#
_entry.id   AF-U9T513-F1
#
_cell.length_a   1.000
_cell.length_b   1.000
_cell.length_c   1.000
_cell.angle_alpha   90.00
_cell.angle_beta   90.00
_cell.angle_gamma   90.00
#
_symmetry.space_group_name_H-M   'P 1'
#
loop_
_entity.id
_entity.type
_entity.pdbx_description
1 polymer ?
#
loop_
_entity_poly.entity_id
_entity_poly.type
_entity_poly.pdbx_seq_one_letter_code
_entity_poly.pdbx_strand_id
1 'polypeptide(L)'
;MASGRTKHVLSKRLGISYNETFHAHDANSGMKLGNKHMYRKAFSTRLVPTLAQKRNKKTRIFNKTKLQPGATHKLADKLSIAKKYLFLFLGSQYVHKPIKYLKYKQARVAPNANDYRF
;
A
#
# COMPACT_ATOMS: atom_id res chain seq x y z
N MET A 1 -10.01 19.05 5.28
CA MET A 1 -9.50 17.66 5.35
C MET A 1 -10.70 16.72 5.27
N ALA A 2 -11.00 16.13 4.12
CA ALA A 2 -12.16 15.24 3.99
C ALA A 2 -11.96 14.03 4.92
N SER A 3 -12.81 13.91 5.94
CA SER A 3 -12.80 12.82 6.91
C SER A 3 -13.26 11.52 6.24
N GLY A 4 -12.35 10.87 5.52
CA GLY A 4 -12.57 9.58 4.90
C GLY A 4 -12.77 8.49 5.95
N ARG A 5 -13.77 7.62 5.74
CA ARG A 5 -14.04 6.46 6.61
C ARG A 5 -12.77 5.61 6.75
N THR A 6 -12.23 5.53 7.97
CA THR A 6 -11.11 4.66 8.30
C THR A 6 -11.64 3.30 8.73
N LYS A 7 -11.17 2.24 8.07
CA LYS A 7 -11.50 0.86 8.43
C LYS A 7 -10.33 0.23 9.19
N HIS A 8 -10.59 -0.33 10.35
CA HIS A 8 -9.61 -1.13 11.07
C HIS A 8 -9.68 -2.59 10.59
N VAL A 9 -8.53 -3.19 10.29
CA VAL A 9 -8.43 -4.57 9.80
C VAL A 9 -7.39 -5.34 10.60
N LEU A 10 -7.78 -6.50 11.13
CA LEU A 10 -6.88 -7.47 11.73
C LEU A 10 -6.56 -8.58 10.71
N SER A 11 -5.29 -8.67 10.30
CA SER A 11 -4.85 -9.72 9.38
C SER A 11 -4.49 -11.00 10.12
N LYS A 12 -5.39 -12.00 10.09
CA LYS A 12 -5.09 -13.35 10.61
C LYS A 12 -3.88 -13.99 9.91
N ARG A 13 -3.69 -13.68 8.62
CA ARG A 13 -2.56 -14.22 7.84
C ARG A 13 -1.22 -13.66 8.28
N LEU A 14 -1.16 -12.38 8.64
CA LEU A 14 0.09 -11.69 8.95
C LEU A 14 0.32 -11.46 10.46
N GLY A 15 -0.72 -11.64 11.28
CA GLY A 15 -0.67 -11.37 12.73
C GLY A 15 -0.50 -9.88 13.05
N ILE A 16 -0.95 -8.99 12.16
CA ILE A 16 -0.85 -7.53 12.33
C ILE A 16 -2.21 -6.88 12.18
N SER A 17 -2.41 -5.75 12.83
CA SER A 17 -3.53 -4.84 12.57
C SER A 17 -3.08 -3.64 11.76
N TYR A 18 -3.95 -3.16 10.89
CA TYR A 18 -3.71 -1.94 10.10
C TYR A 18 -5.00 -1.18 9.87
N ASN A 19 -4.84 0.11 9.59
CA ASN A 19 -5.90 0.99 9.15
C ASN A 19 -5.90 1.02 7.62
N GLU A 20 -7.08 0.86 7.03
CA GLU A 20 -7.35 1.04 5.61
C GLU A 20 -8.13 2.35 5.43
N THR A 21 -7.60 3.23 4.60
CA THR A 21 -8.24 4.51 4.22
C THR A 21 -8.30 4.64 2.70
N PHE A 22 -9.23 5.45 2.23
CA PHE A 22 -9.38 5.79 0.81
C PHE A 22 -8.88 7.20 0.58
N HIS A 23 -8.02 7.36 -0.43
CA HIS A 23 -7.51 8.67 -0.84
C HIS A 23 -7.79 8.87 -2.33
N ALA A 24 -8.35 10.02 -2.67
CA ALA A 24 -8.35 10.51 -4.04
C ALA A 24 -6.91 10.83 -4.46
N HIS A 25 -6.63 10.66 -5.74
CA HIS A 25 -5.42 11.16 -6.35
C HIS A 25 -5.54 12.68 -6.57
N ASP A 26 -4.46 13.41 -6.28
CA ASP A 26 -4.42 14.85 -6.56
C ASP A 26 -4.55 15.10 -8.06
N ALA A 27 -5.18 16.20 -8.47
CA ALA A 27 -5.37 16.54 -9.89
C ALA A 27 -4.04 16.52 -10.67
N ASN A 28 -2.97 17.00 -10.04
CA ASN A 28 -1.61 16.98 -10.61
C ASN A 28 -1.08 15.57 -10.85
N SER A 29 -1.51 14.59 -10.05
CA SER A 29 -1.02 13.22 -10.17
C SER A 29 -1.64 12.47 -11.35
N GLY A 30 -2.89 12.78 -11.73
CA GLY A 30 -3.48 12.28 -12.96
C GLY A 30 -2.86 12.94 -14.21
N MET A 31 -2.70 14.27 -14.16
CA MET A 31 -2.24 15.06 -15.30
C MET A 31 -0.73 14.92 -15.58
N LYS A 32 0.13 15.08 -14.57
CA LYS A 32 1.60 15.11 -14.74
C LYS A 32 2.23 13.72 -14.71
N LEU A 33 1.81 12.89 -13.76
CA LEU A 33 2.38 11.55 -13.54
C LEU A 33 1.70 10.46 -14.39
N GLY A 34 0.62 10.79 -15.11
CA GLY A 34 -0.12 9.84 -15.93
C GLY A 34 -0.81 8.73 -15.12
N ASN A 35 -1.13 8.98 -13.85
CA ASN A 35 -1.84 8.00 -13.03
C ASN A 35 -3.24 7.77 -13.61
N LYS A 36 -3.54 6.50 -13.92
CA LYS A 36 -4.82 6.11 -14.52
C LYS A 36 -5.94 5.89 -13.51
N HIS A 37 -5.64 5.86 -12.21
CA HIS A 37 -6.61 5.50 -11.17
C HIS A 37 -7.04 6.74 -10.39
N MET A 38 -8.34 6.89 -10.17
CA MET A 38 -8.93 8.04 -9.47
C MET A 38 -8.68 7.96 -7.96
N TYR A 39 -8.73 6.74 -7.42
CA TYR A 39 -8.63 6.48 -6.00
C TYR A 39 -7.59 5.39 -5.70
N ARG A 40 -7.02 5.48 -4.51
CA ARG A 40 -6.12 4.47 -3.93
C ARG A 40 -6.54 4.14 -2.50
N LYS A 41 -6.27 2.90 -2.11
CA LYS A 41 -6.29 2.47 -0.72
C LYS A 41 -4.94 2.75 -0.10
N ALA A 42 -4.91 3.36 1.08
CA ALA A 42 -3.73 3.47 1.92
C ALA A 42 -3.86 2.54 3.12
N PHE A 43 -2.81 1.78 3.36
CA PHE A 43 -2.70 0.86 4.49
C PHE A 43 -1.62 1.39 5.42
N SER A 44 -1.98 1.65 6.67
CA SER A 44 -1.07 2.07 7.74
C SER A 44 -1.09 1.04 8.83
N THR A 45 0.07 0.48 9.17
CA THR A 45 0.16 -0.41 10.34
C THR A 45 -0.13 0.33 11.62
N ARG A 46 -0.81 -0.35 12.54
CA ARG A 46 -0.70 -0.04 13.96
C ARG A 46 0.06 -1.21 14.58
N LEU A 47 1.17 -0.93 15.25
CA LEU A 47 1.85 -1.97 16.01
C LEU A 47 1.00 -2.28 17.23
N VAL A 48 0.05 -3.19 17.09
CA VAL A 48 -0.49 -3.90 18.25
C VAL A 48 0.43 -5.11 18.45
N PRO A 49 1.21 -5.16 19.54
CA PRO A 49 2.15 -6.24 19.79
C PRO A 49 1.36 -7.47 20.24
N THR A 50 0.80 -8.24 19.31
CA THR A 50 0.39 -9.60 19.64
C THR A 50 1.64 -10.46 19.77
N LEU A 51 1.90 -10.94 20.99
CA LEU A 51 3.06 -11.73 21.41
C LEU A 51 3.28 -13.01 20.59
N ALA A 52 2.24 -13.51 19.93
CA ALA A 52 2.27 -14.76 19.17
C ALA A 52 2.48 -14.51 17.67
N GLN A 53 3.30 -15.35 17.03
CA GLN A 53 3.53 -15.47 15.57
C GLN A 53 4.72 -14.70 14.98
N LYS A 54 5.75 -14.44 15.80
CA LYS A 54 7.12 -14.18 15.34
C LYS A 54 7.66 -15.42 14.60
N ARG A 55 7.95 -15.30 13.29
CA ARG A 55 9.15 -15.81 12.56
C ARG A 55 8.90 -16.28 11.13
N ASN A 56 7.87 -17.08 10.83
CA ASN A 56 7.90 -17.87 9.58
C ASN A 56 7.44 -17.16 8.28
N LYS A 57 6.64 -16.08 8.36
CA LYS A 57 6.12 -15.41 7.14
C LYS A 57 6.93 -14.19 6.70
N LYS A 58 7.59 -13.49 7.64
CA LYS A 58 8.47 -12.34 7.35
C LYS A 58 9.63 -12.78 6.47
N THR A 59 10.28 -13.89 6.83
CA THR A 59 11.40 -14.47 6.07
C THR A 59 11.01 -14.79 4.63
N ARG A 60 9.83 -15.38 4.40
CA ARG A 60 9.40 -15.78 3.05
C ARG A 60 9.37 -14.65 2.02
N ILE A 61 9.01 -13.42 2.43
CA ILE A 61 8.91 -12.28 1.50
C ILE A 61 10.29 -11.72 1.19
N PHE A 62 11.15 -11.59 2.21
CA PHE A 62 12.53 -11.12 2.03
C PHE A 62 13.40 -12.16 1.30
N ASN A 63 13.11 -13.45 1.44
CA ASN A 63 13.84 -14.50 0.72
C ASN A 63 13.50 -14.57 -0.78
N LYS A 64 12.51 -13.81 -1.28
CA LYS A 64 12.23 -13.74 -2.72
C LYS A 64 13.28 -12.95 -3.50
N THR A 65 14.02 -12.08 -2.82
CA THR A 65 15.13 -11.36 -3.43
C THR A 65 16.40 -12.17 -3.34
N LYS A 66 17.07 -12.36 -4.48
CA LYS A 66 18.38 -13.01 -4.53
C LYS A 66 19.39 -12.11 -3.84
N LEU A 67 19.82 -12.50 -2.65
CA LEU A 67 21.01 -11.95 -2.00
C LEU A 67 22.18 -12.89 -2.24
N GLN A 68 23.38 -12.33 -2.25
CA GLN A 68 24.58 -13.15 -2.20
C GLN A 68 24.63 -13.95 -0.89
N PRO A 69 25.13 -15.20 -0.92
CA PRO A 69 25.32 -15.99 0.30
C PRO A 69 26.12 -15.19 1.34
N GLY A 70 25.60 -15.10 2.56
CA GLY A 70 26.22 -14.35 3.67
C GLY A 70 25.87 -12.85 3.74
N ALA A 71 25.25 -12.27 2.70
CA ALA A 71 24.80 -10.88 2.75
C ALA A 71 23.47 -10.74 3.52
N THR A 72 23.31 -9.66 4.26
CA THR A 72 22.04 -9.30 4.93
C THR A 72 21.39 -8.08 4.27
N HIS A 73 20.06 -8.08 4.18
CA HIS A 73 19.35 -6.92 3.66
C HIS A 73 19.51 -5.69 4.57
N LYS A 74 19.92 -4.56 3.98
CA LYS A 74 19.84 -3.27 4.65
C LYS A 74 18.38 -2.91 4.92
N LEU A 75 18.13 -2.00 5.87
CA LEU A 75 16.77 -1.57 6.18
C LEU A 75 16.06 -1.01 4.94
N ALA A 76 16.74 -0.19 4.15
CA ALA A 76 16.21 0.37 2.90
C ALA A 76 15.79 -0.72 1.90
N ASP A 77 16.57 -1.79 1.77
CA ASP A 77 16.22 -2.93 0.91
C ASP A 77 14.99 -3.66 1.44
N LYS A 78 14.91 -3.87 2.76
CA LYS A 78 13.70 -4.45 3.37
C LYS A 78 12.48 -3.55 3.11
N LEU A 79 12.62 -2.23 3.18
CA LEU A 79 11.55 -1.29 2.87
C LEU A 79 11.13 -1.37 1.39
N SER A 80 12.08 -1.45 0.45
CA SER A 80 11.77 -1.54 -0.98
C SER A 80 11.09 -2.86 -1.34
N ILE A 81 11.57 -3.98 -0.78
CA ILE A 81 10.98 -5.32 -0.93
C ILE A 81 9.57 -5.34 -0.35
N ALA A 82 9.40 -4.79 0.85
CA ALA A 82 8.10 -4.71 1.51
C ALA A 82 7.12 -3.88 0.68
N LYS A 83 7.53 -2.73 0.15
CA LYS A 83 6.72 -1.92 -0.78
C LYS A 83 6.36 -2.71 -2.04
N LYS A 84 7.32 -3.39 -2.68
CA LYS A 84 7.11 -4.18 -3.91
C LYS A 84 6.06 -5.28 -3.72
N TYR A 85 6.10 -5.97 -2.57
CA TYR A 85 5.16 -7.05 -2.26
C TYR A 85 3.96 -6.62 -1.43
N LEU A 86 3.74 -5.31 -1.26
CA LEU A 86 2.65 -4.73 -0.46
C LEU A 86 2.60 -5.34 0.95
N PHE A 87 3.78 -5.59 1.52
CA PHE A 87 3.96 -6.16 2.84
C PHE A 87 4.24 -5.05 3.85
N LEU A 88 3.63 -5.18 5.01
CA LEU A 88 3.76 -4.25 6.11
C LEU A 88 4.43 -4.96 7.29
N PHE A 89 5.55 -4.42 7.76
CA PHE A 89 6.32 -5.05 8.85
C PHE A 89 6.84 -4.08 9.90
N LEU A 90 6.84 -2.78 9.62
CA LEU A 90 7.24 -1.72 10.54
C LEU A 90 6.04 -0.83 10.81
N GLY A 91 5.92 -0.29 12.04
CA GLY A 91 4.77 0.53 12.44
C GLY A 91 4.58 1.82 11.66
N SER A 92 5.67 2.42 11.18
CA SER A 92 5.66 3.66 10.41
C SER A 92 5.48 3.46 8.89
N GLN A 93 5.21 2.23 8.43
CA GLN A 93 5.04 1.97 7.01
C GLN A 93 3.64 2.29 6.51
N TYR A 94 3.63 2.86 5.31
CA TYR A 94 2.43 3.09 4.50
C TYR A 94 2.58 2.37 3.17
N VAL A 95 1.50 1.70 2.76
CA VAL A 95 1.41 1.07 1.44
C VAL A 95 0.20 1.63 0.71
N HIS A 96 0.43 2.09 -0.52
CA HIS A 96 -0.63 2.55 -1.42
C HIS A 96 -0.94 1.48 -2.46
N LYS A 97 -2.23 1.21 -2.67
CA LYS A 97 -2.70 0.31 -3.72
C LYS A 97 -3.80 0.97 -4.54
N PRO A 98 -3.68 1.09 -5.87
CA PRO A 98 -4.72 1.68 -6.70
C PRO A 98 -5.98 0.81 -6.70
N ILE A 99 -7.14 1.44 -6.85
CA ILE A 99 -8.42 0.74 -7.01
C ILE A 99 -8.65 0.47 -8.50
N LYS A 100 -8.49 -0.79 -8.90
CA LYS A 100 -8.41 -1.19 -10.31
C LYS A 100 -9.60 -0.79 -11.19
N TYR A 101 -10.79 -0.69 -10.62
CA TYR A 101 -12.02 -0.36 -11.36
C TYR A 101 -12.34 1.14 -11.36
N LEU A 102 -11.72 1.94 -10.48
CA LEU A 102 -11.90 3.40 -10.43
C LEU A 102 -10.79 4.06 -11.24
N LYS A 103 -10.97 4.10 -12.56
CA LYS A 103 -10.00 4.64 -13.51
C LYS A 103 -10.51 5.90 -14.20
N TYR A 104 -9.57 6.78 -14.52
CA TYR A 104 -9.84 7.87 -15.44
C TYR A 104 -10.10 7.30 -16.85
N LYS A 105 -10.98 7.94 -17.60
CA LYS A 105 -11.33 7.56 -18.98
C LYS A 105 -10.13 7.74 -19.90
N GLN A 106 -9.39 8.83 -19.68
CA GLN A 106 -8.16 9.16 -20.38
C GLN A 106 -7.05 9.52 -19.39
N ALA A 107 -5.81 9.21 -19.73
CA ALA A 107 -4.64 9.61 -18.96
C ALA A 107 -4.18 11.00 -19.38
N ARG A 108 -3.61 11.79 -18.46
CA ARG A 108 -3.08 13.14 -18.73
C ARG A 108 -4.11 14.18 -19.20
N VAL A 109 -5.39 13.89 -19.05
CA VAL A 109 -6.49 14.79 -19.39
C VAL A 109 -7.31 15.05 -18.13
N ALA A 110 -7.79 16.27 -17.96
CA ALA A 110 -8.67 16.63 -16.85
C ALA A 110 -9.97 15.80 -16.94
N PRO A 111 -10.38 15.10 -15.85
CA PRO A 111 -11.58 14.27 -15.89
C PRO A 111 -12.84 15.13 -15.97
N ASN A 112 -13.74 14.80 -16.89
CA ASN A 112 -15.07 15.38 -16.94
C ASN A 112 -16.01 14.60 -16.00
N ALA A 113 -16.82 15.29 -15.21
CA ALA A 113 -17.78 14.66 -14.31
C ALA A 113 -18.85 13.84 -15.06
N ASN A 114 -19.27 14.30 -16.24
CA ASN A 114 -20.31 13.65 -17.05
C ASN A 114 -19.90 12.27 -17.59
N ASP A 115 -18.60 11.95 -17.59
CA ASP A 115 -18.10 10.64 -18.01
C ASP A 115 -18.34 9.53 -16.96
N TYR A 116 -18.75 9.89 -15.74
CA TYR A 116 -18.89 8.95 -14.63
C TYR A 116 -20.31 8.95 -14.08
N ARG A 117 -20.90 7.76 -14.00
CA ARG A 117 -22.19 7.53 -13.33
C ARG A 117 -21.88 6.94 -11.96
N PHE A 118 -21.80 7.79 -10.94
CA PHE A 118 -21.68 7.38 -9.53
C PHE A 118 -23.06 7.29 -8.87
#